data_AF-A0A7W0Z2E1-F1
#
_entry.id   AF-A0A7W0Z2E1-F1
#
_cell.length_a   1.000
_cell.length_b   1.000
_cell.length_c   1.000
_cell.angle_alpha   90.00
_cell.angle_beta   90.00
_cell.angle_gamma   90.00
#
_symmetry.space_group_name_H-M   'P 1'
#
loop_
_entity.id
_entity.type
_entity.pdbx_description
1 polymer ?
#
loop_
_entity_poly.entity_id
_entity_poly.type
_entity_poly.pdbx_seq_one_letter_code
_entity_poly.pdbx_strand_id
1 'polypeptide(L)'
;MSAIPIGLAPAPLFQTRTELLPEPDRAWAGDRLPVCLPASLRRRGTQVLHQQFWLWGQDIRRTDGNLLLARGFAKERPPVGEQGSRAYTLSLDGDRAVVLWGFGLFYGDAALGGLYLSRFRLVPLLVAGAEPPAGVWLPSHPPPRREPAGAAEWAP
;
A
#
# COMPACT_ATOMS: atom_id res chain seq x y z
N MET A 1 3.05 46.78 17.04
CA MET A 1 2.11 45.63 17.06
C MET A 1 1.42 45.59 15.70
N SER A 2 1.75 44.63 14.84
CA SER A 2 1.08 44.43 13.56
C SER A 2 0.77 42.94 13.41
N ALA A 3 -0.51 42.62 13.30
CA ALA A 3 -1.01 41.27 13.13
C ALA A 3 -0.81 40.78 11.69
N ILE A 4 -0.36 39.54 11.55
CA ILE A 4 -0.27 38.82 10.26
C ILE A 4 -1.69 38.30 9.93
N PRO A 5 -2.24 38.53 8.73
CA PRO A 5 -3.54 37.99 8.40
C PRO A 5 -3.45 36.48 8.14
N ILE A 6 -4.12 35.70 8.98
CA ILE A 6 -4.39 34.28 8.75
C ILE A 6 -5.53 34.23 7.74
N GLY A 7 -5.17 34.08 6.47
CA GLY A 7 -6.09 33.94 5.35
C GLY A 7 -5.60 32.89 4.38
N LEU A 8 -5.28 31.67 4.87
CA LEU A 8 -5.03 30.54 4.00
C LEU A 8 -6.39 29.89 3.69
N ALA A 9 -6.92 30.11 2.48
CA ALA A 9 -8.01 29.30 1.98
C ALA A 9 -7.62 27.81 2.03
N PRO A 10 -8.53 26.88 2.34
CA PRO A 10 -8.23 25.46 2.30
C PRO A 10 -7.76 25.12 0.88
N ALA A 11 -6.50 24.68 0.75
CA ALA A 11 -5.97 24.20 -0.51
C ALA A 11 -6.91 23.10 -1.04
N PRO A 12 -7.27 23.11 -2.34
CA PRO A 12 -8.16 22.10 -2.89
C PRO A 12 -7.55 20.72 -2.61
N LEU A 13 -8.31 19.91 -1.86
CA LEU A 13 -7.99 18.51 -1.62
C LEU A 13 -7.89 17.82 -2.98
N PHE A 14 -6.66 17.47 -3.36
CA PHE A 14 -6.32 16.55 -4.44
C PHE A 14 -6.61 17.03 -5.88
N GLN A 15 -5.64 17.74 -6.47
CA GLN A 15 -5.45 17.71 -7.92
C GLN A 15 -4.02 17.25 -8.22
N THR A 16 -3.83 15.93 -8.28
CA THR A 16 -2.70 15.32 -8.98
C THR A 16 -3.26 14.31 -9.96
N ARG A 17 -2.92 14.49 -11.24
CA ARG A 17 -3.15 13.60 -12.40
C ARG A 17 -3.32 12.13 -11.98
N THR A 18 -4.55 11.75 -11.69
CA THR A 18 -5.04 10.39 -11.44
C THR A 18 -6.45 10.37 -12.02
N GLU A 19 -6.55 10.69 -13.30
CA GLU A 19 -7.65 10.13 -14.08
C GLU A 19 -7.33 8.64 -14.23
N LEU A 20 -8.34 7.82 -14.00
CA LEU A 20 -8.29 6.38 -13.78
C LEU A 20 -7.90 6.01 -12.33
N LEU A 21 -8.82 6.29 -11.40
CA LEU A 21 -9.21 5.19 -10.50
C LEU A 21 -9.56 4.03 -11.45
N PRO A 22 -8.86 2.89 -11.42
CA PRO A 22 -9.33 1.73 -12.17
C PRO A 22 -10.76 1.47 -11.72
N GLU A 23 -11.67 1.30 -12.68
CA GLU A 23 -13.01 0.79 -12.42
C GLU A 23 -12.85 -0.40 -11.46
N PRO A 24 -13.57 -0.43 -10.33
CA PRO A 24 -13.46 -1.54 -9.42
C PRO A 24 -13.84 -2.80 -10.20
N ASP A 25 -12.86 -3.70 -10.43
CA ASP A 25 -13.08 -4.97 -11.11
C ASP A 25 -14.42 -5.56 -10.65
N ARG A 26 -15.35 -5.66 -11.61
CA ARG A 26 -16.70 -6.17 -11.41
C ARG A 26 -16.62 -7.68 -11.23
N ALA A 27 -16.38 -8.11 -9.99
CA ALA A 27 -16.92 -9.31 -9.36
C ALA A 27 -16.28 -9.48 -7.98
N TRP A 28 -16.91 -8.95 -6.93
CA TRP A 28 -16.53 -9.28 -5.55
C TRP A 28 -17.78 -9.40 -4.70
N ALA A 29 -18.28 -10.63 -4.57
CA ALA A 29 -19.21 -11.01 -3.52
C ALA A 29 -18.38 -11.52 -2.33
N GLY A 30 -18.43 -10.83 -1.21
CA GLY A 30 -17.73 -11.23 0.00
C GLY A 30 -17.43 -10.06 0.92
N ASP A 31 -18.40 -9.68 1.76
CA ASP A 31 -18.05 -9.10 3.05
C ASP A 31 -17.45 -10.22 3.89
N ARG A 32 -16.13 -10.27 4.14
CA ARG A 32 -15.54 -10.77 5.39
C ARG A 32 -14.03 -10.61 5.52
N LEU A 33 -13.64 -9.44 6.04
CA LEU A 33 -12.58 -9.40 7.05
C LEU A 33 -13.10 -10.02 8.36
N PRO A 34 -12.24 -10.59 9.22
CA PRO A 34 -12.60 -11.14 10.54
C PRO A 34 -13.24 -10.10 11.45
N VAL A 35 -12.93 -8.83 11.20
CA VAL A 35 -13.64 -7.66 11.72
C VAL A 35 -14.52 -7.20 10.57
N CYS A 36 -15.83 -7.41 10.67
CA CYS A 36 -16.79 -6.72 9.82
C CYS A 36 -16.68 -5.22 10.10
N LEU A 37 -15.68 -4.56 9.49
CA LEU A 37 -15.52 -3.12 9.58
C LEU A 37 -16.77 -2.50 8.94
N PRO A 38 -17.49 -1.61 9.63
CA PRO A 38 -18.63 -0.92 9.04
C PRO A 38 -18.25 -0.30 7.70
N ALA A 39 -19.18 -0.27 6.74
CA ALA A 39 -18.91 0.25 5.40
C ALA A 39 -18.33 1.68 5.40
N SER A 40 -18.76 2.51 6.36
CA SER A 40 -18.21 3.85 6.59
C SER A 40 -16.73 3.83 6.99
N LEU A 41 -16.34 2.91 7.88
CA LEU A 41 -14.97 2.74 8.33
C LEU A 41 -14.08 2.19 7.20
N ARG A 42 -14.58 1.22 6.42
CA ARG A 42 -13.86 0.72 5.23
C ARG A 42 -13.61 1.84 4.23
N ARG A 43 -14.63 2.65 3.92
CA ARG A 43 -14.50 3.79 3.01
C ARG A 43 -13.46 4.79 3.50
N ARG A 44 -13.53 5.20 4.77
CA ARG A 44 -12.59 6.15 5.35
C ARG A 44 -11.17 5.57 5.42
N GLY A 45 -11.05 4.31 5.79
CA GLY A 45 -9.80 3.58 5.82
C GLY A 45 -9.13 3.50 4.44
N THR A 46 -9.89 3.20 3.39
CA THR A 46 -9.41 3.24 2.00
C THR A 46 -8.88 4.63 1.62
N GLN A 47 -9.57 5.71 2.02
CA GLN A 47 -9.12 7.07 1.74
C GLN A 47 -7.79 7.40 2.45
N VAL A 48 -7.69 7.04 3.74
CA VAL A 48 -6.45 7.22 4.52
C VAL A 48 -5.31 6.41 3.92
N LEU A 49 -5.55 5.16 3.54
CA LEU A 49 -4.56 4.30 2.91
C LEU A 49 -4.10 4.89 1.58
N HIS A 50 -5.02 5.31 0.73
CA HIS A 50 -4.69 5.96 -0.53
C HIS A 50 -3.81 7.20 -0.33
N GLN A 51 -4.15 8.04 0.66
CA GLN A 51 -3.37 9.21 1.03
C GLN A 51 -1.97 8.82 1.54
N GLN A 52 -1.86 7.78 2.37
CA GLN A 52 -0.58 7.31 2.89
C GLN A 52 0.38 6.88 1.77
N PHE A 53 -0.11 6.10 0.79
CA PHE A 53 0.68 5.73 -0.39
C PHE A 53 1.07 6.94 -1.25
N TRP A 54 0.17 7.92 -1.39
CA TRP A 54 0.49 9.16 -2.10
C TRP A 54 1.60 9.94 -1.41
N LEU A 55 1.55 10.04 -0.07
CA LEU A 55 2.57 10.71 0.74
C LEU A 55 3.93 10.01 0.64
N TRP A 56 3.97 8.68 0.66
CA TRP A 56 5.21 7.94 0.39
C TRP A 56 5.77 8.25 -1.01
N GLY A 57 4.91 8.32 -2.03
CA GLY A 57 5.32 8.70 -3.38
C GLY A 57 5.82 10.14 -3.53
N GLN A 58 5.57 11.03 -2.55
CA GLN A 58 6.13 12.38 -2.55
C GLN A 58 7.58 12.43 -2.06
N ASP A 59 8.14 11.34 -1.54
CA ASP A 59 9.47 11.32 -0.95
C ASP A 59 10.58 11.77 -1.91
N ILE A 60 10.42 11.49 -3.21
CA ILE A 60 11.36 11.88 -4.28
C ILE A 60 11.45 13.40 -4.49
N ARG A 61 10.46 14.16 -4.01
CA ARG A 61 10.45 15.62 -4.13
C ARG A 61 11.31 16.31 -3.08
N ARG A 62 11.80 15.58 -2.09
CA ARG A 62 12.70 16.11 -1.07
C ARG A 62 14.06 16.42 -1.70
N THR A 63 14.64 17.55 -1.30
CA THR A 63 15.99 17.96 -1.69
C THR A 63 17.05 16.99 -1.19
N ASP A 64 16.81 16.36 -0.04
CA ASP A 64 17.78 15.49 0.65
C ASP A 64 17.74 14.04 0.13
N GLY A 65 17.00 13.80 -0.95
CA GLY A 65 16.85 12.48 -1.57
C GLY A 65 15.65 11.68 -1.06
N ASN A 66 15.61 10.41 -1.47
CA ASN A 66 14.47 9.52 -1.26
C ASN A 66 14.42 9.01 0.20
N LEU A 67 13.31 9.31 0.90
CA LEU A 67 13.17 8.99 2.32
C LEU A 67 13.13 7.47 2.57
N LEU A 68 12.53 6.67 1.67
CA LEU A 68 12.51 5.22 1.83
C LEU A 68 13.93 4.64 1.78
N LEU A 69 14.76 5.08 0.84
CA LEU A 69 16.17 4.69 0.77
C LEU A 69 16.93 5.10 2.05
N ALA A 70 16.69 6.31 2.55
CA ALA A 70 17.30 6.80 3.79
C ALA A 70 16.87 5.98 5.04
N ARG A 71 15.76 5.23 4.95
CA ARG A 71 15.28 4.31 5.98
C ARG A 71 15.68 2.85 5.76
N GLY A 72 16.58 2.59 4.81
CA GLY A 72 17.15 1.26 4.57
C GLY A 72 16.39 0.41 3.55
N PHE A 73 15.39 0.97 2.85
CA PHE A 73 14.75 0.23 1.77
C PHE A 73 15.72 0.05 0.59
N ALA A 74 15.81 -1.17 0.06
CA ALA A 74 16.34 -1.45 -1.26
C ALA A 74 15.29 -1.09 -2.32
N LYS A 75 15.72 -0.57 -3.47
CA LYS A 75 14.83 -0.16 -4.56
C LYS A 75 15.11 -0.96 -5.81
N GLU A 76 14.07 -1.60 -6.33
CA GLU A 76 14.09 -2.31 -7.59
C GLU A 76 13.18 -1.62 -8.61
N ARG A 77 13.57 -1.71 -9.89
CA ARG A 77 12.81 -1.13 -11.00
C ARG A 77 12.31 -2.26 -11.89
N PRO A 78 11.19 -2.05 -12.59
CA PRO A 78 10.81 -2.91 -13.70
C PRO A 78 11.97 -3.05 -14.71
N PRO A 79 12.06 -4.19 -15.41
CA PRO A 79 12.99 -4.37 -16.51
C PRO A 79 12.90 -3.24 -17.54
N VAL A 80 14.01 -2.99 -18.23
CA VAL A 80 14.08 -1.94 -19.25
C VAL A 80 13.03 -2.20 -20.34
N GLY A 81 12.21 -1.20 -20.63
CA GLY A 81 11.14 -1.29 -21.61
C GLY A 81 9.78 -1.73 -21.03
N GLU A 82 9.74 -2.19 -19.79
CA GLU A 82 8.48 -2.50 -19.10
C GLU A 82 7.92 -1.30 -18.34
N GLN A 83 6.60 -1.19 -18.31
CA GLN A 83 5.89 -0.22 -17.47
C GLN A 83 5.58 -0.86 -16.13
N GLY A 84 5.65 -0.09 -15.05
CA GLY A 84 5.24 -0.57 -13.75
C GLY A 84 5.72 0.29 -12.59
N SER A 85 5.35 -0.14 -11.40
CA SER A 85 5.79 0.48 -10.17
C SER A 85 7.20 0.04 -9.79
N ARG A 86 7.91 0.91 -9.07
CA ARG A 86 9.14 0.51 -8.38
C ARG A 86 8.77 -0.29 -7.14
N ALA A 87 9.56 -1.29 -6.81
CA ALA A 87 9.46 -2.00 -5.54
C ALA A 87 10.47 -1.40 -4.56
N TYR A 88 10.02 -1.13 -3.34
CA TYR A 88 10.89 -0.76 -2.23
C TYR A 88 10.78 -1.85 -1.17
N THR A 89 11.87 -2.57 -0.92
CA THR A 89 11.92 -3.71 0.00
C THR A 89 12.76 -3.35 1.23
N LEU A 90 12.21 -3.57 2.42
CA LEU A 90 12.93 -3.45 3.69
C LEU A 90 12.87 -4.78 4.41
N SER A 91 14.04 -5.37 4.66
CA SER A 91 14.17 -6.49 5.61
C SER A 91 14.12 -5.94 7.02
N LEU A 92 13.26 -6.52 7.84
CA LEU A 92 13.11 -6.22 9.27
C LEU A 92 13.84 -7.31 10.09
N ASP A 93 14.01 -7.08 11.39
CA ASP A 93 14.61 -8.08 12.28
C ASP A 93 13.79 -9.39 12.29
N GLY A 94 14.46 -10.54 12.29
CA GLY A 94 13.84 -11.85 12.53
C GLY A 94 12.89 -12.31 11.42
N ASP A 95 13.43 -12.56 10.21
CA ASP A 95 12.73 -13.16 9.05
C ASP A 95 11.44 -12.46 8.62
N ARG A 96 11.39 -11.14 8.82
CA ARG A 96 10.27 -10.28 8.41
C ARG A 96 10.70 -9.32 7.31
N ALA A 97 9.75 -8.95 6.46
CA ALA A 97 10.02 -7.98 5.39
C ALA A 97 8.78 -7.17 5.00
N VAL A 98 9.02 -5.96 4.51
CA VAL A 98 8.00 -5.10 3.91
C VAL A 98 8.39 -4.80 2.48
N VAL A 99 7.45 -4.94 1.54
CA VAL A 99 7.58 -4.45 0.17
C VAL A 99 6.52 -3.39 -0.10
N LEU A 100 6.93 -2.24 -0.62
CA LEU A 100 6.04 -1.16 -1.01
C LEU A 100 6.08 -0.95 -2.53
N TRP A 101 4.89 -0.86 -3.12
CA TRP A 101 4.67 -0.41 -4.49
C TRP A 101 3.73 0.80 -4.49
N GLY A 102 3.62 1.50 -5.63
CA GLY A 102 2.66 2.58 -5.79
C GLY A 102 1.18 2.15 -5.73
N PHE A 103 0.90 0.84 -5.79
CA PHE A 103 -0.44 0.25 -5.79
C PHE A 103 -0.77 -0.61 -4.57
N GLY A 104 0.18 -0.88 -3.68
CA GLY A 104 -0.04 -1.77 -2.53
C GLY A 104 1.23 -2.07 -1.76
N LEU A 105 1.08 -2.86 -0.71
CA LEU A 105 2.18 -3.34 0.11
C LEU A 105 2.07 -4.84 0.34
N PHE A 106 3.21 -5.45 0.61
CA PHE A 106 3.34 -6.78 1.15
C PHE A 106 4.05 -6.71 2.49
N TYR A 107 3.61 -7.51 3.45
CA TYR A 107 4.30 -7.78 4.70
C TYR A 107 4.48 -9.29 4.82
N GLY A 108 5.72 -9.72 5.02
CA GLY A 108 6.08 -11.11 5.21
C GLY A 108 6.60 -11.34 6.62
N ASP A 109 6.23 -12.46 7.21
CA ASP A 109 6.72 -12.93 8.50
C ASP A 109 6.82 -14.45 8.44
N ALA A 110 8.02 -15.01 8.63
CA ALA A 110 8.23 -16.45 8.47
C ALA A 110 7.34 -17.32 9.38
N ALA A 111 6.89 -16.80 10.53
CA ALA A 111 5.98 -17.53 11.41
C ALA A 111 4.51 -17.47 10.97
N LEU A 112 4.11 -16.40 10.26
CA LEU A 112 2.71 -16.10 9.95
C LEU A 112 2.37 -16.18 8.45
N GLY A 113 3.38 -16.26 7.57
CA GLY A 113 3.22 -16.17 6.12
C GLY A 113 3.22 -14.73 5.62
N GLY A 114 2.47 -14.47 4.56
CA GLY A 114 2.43 -13.16 3.91
C GLY A 114 1.08 -12.48 3.99
N LEU A 115 1.10 -11.16 3.96
CA LEU A 115 -0.08 -10.30 3.92
C LEU A 115 0.09 -9.28 2.80
N TYR A 116 -0.89 -9.17 1.93
CA TYR A 116 -0.98 -8.13 0.92
C TYR A 116 -2.08 -7.13 1.25
N LEU A 117 -1.80 -5.85 1.09
CA LEU A 117 -2.78 -4.79 1.24
C LEU A 117 -2.74 -3.85 0.03
N SER A 118 -3.87 -3.75 -0.68
CA SER A 118 -4.02 -2.85 -1.81
C SER A 118 -4.16 -1.41 -1.36
N ARG A 119 -3.54 -0.47 -2.09
CA ARG A 119 -3.75 0.97 -1.90
C ARG A 119 -5.22 1.39 -2.03
N PHE A 120 -6.00 0.67 -2.82
CA PHE A 120 -7.35 1.07 -3.22
C PHE A 120 -8.45 0.43 -2.38
N ARG A 121 -8.10 -0.50 -1.48
CA ARG A 121 -9.07 -1.21 -0.63
C ARG A 121 -8.46 -1.56 0.71
N LEU A 122 -9.12 -1.18 1.80
CA LEU A 122 -8.77 -1.65 3.15
C LEU A 122 -9.27 -3.08 3.38
N VAL A 123 -8.70 -4.04 2.65
CA VAL A 123 -8.94 -5.47 2.79
C VAL A 123 -7.58 -6.19 2.75
N PRO A 124 -7.02 -6.55 3.90
CA PRO A 124 -5.88 -7.45 3.98
C PRO A 124 -6.16 -8.81 3.34
N LEU A 125 -5.23 -9.29 2.51
CA LEU A 125 -5.29 -10.59 1.85
C LEU A 125 -4.11 -11.45 2.30
N LEU A 126 -4.38 -12.71 2.62
CA LEU A 126 -3.37 -13.70 2.99
C LEU A 126 -2.63 -14.19 1.76
N VAL A 127 -1.31 -14.34 1.88
CA VAL A 127 -0.38 -14.90 0.90
C VAL A 127 0.33 -16.07 1.57
N ALA A 128 0.45 -17.20 0.87
CA ALA A 128 0.96 -18.43 1.48
C ALA A 128 2.44 -18.36 1.94
N GLY A 129 3.25 -17.53 1.28
CA GLY A 129 4.68 -17.36 1.60
C GLY A 129 4.99 -16.03 2.27
N ALA A 130 6.02 -16.03 3.11
CA ALA A 130 6.55 -14.84 3.79
C ALA A 130 7.65 -14.11 2.99
N GLU A 131 8.18 -14.75 1.95
CA GLU A 131 9.27 -14.17 1.17
C GLU A 131 8.81 -12.95 0.36
N PRO A 132 9.60 -11.86 0.32
CA PRO A 132 9.34 -10.72 -0.56
C PRO A 132 9.15 -11.18 -2.01
N PRO A 133 7.98 -10.93 -2.63
CA PRO A 133 7.75 -11.39 -3.99
C PRO A 133 8.58 -10.57 -4.98
N ALA A 134 9.38 -11.27 -5.79
CA ALA A 134 10.16 -10.67 -6.87
C ALA A 134 9.30 -10.46 -8.14
N GLY A 135 9.72 -9.54 -9.02
CA GLY A 135 9.07 -9.35 -10.32
C GLY A 135 7.68 -8.71 -10.29
N VAL A 136 7.29 -8.11 -9.17
CA VAL A 136 5.97 -7.51 -8.98
C VAL A 136 6.00 -6.03 -9.41
N TRP A 137 5.52 -5.75 -10.62
CA TRP A 137 5.53 -4.40 -11.21
C TRP A 137 4.14 -3.82 -11.46
N LEU A 138 3.12 -4.68 -11.62
CA LEU A 138 1.73 -4.30 -11.85
C LEU A 138 0.82 -4.85 -10.73
N PRO A 139 -0.38 -4.29 -10.51
CA PRO A 139 -1.32 -4.77 -9.49
C PRO A 139 -1.80 -6.22 -9.68
N SER A 140 -1.66 -6.77 -10.88
CA SER A 140 -1.97 -8.17 -11.21
C SER A 140 -0.83 -9.15 -10.92
N HIS A 141 0.41 -8.66 -10.76
CA HIS A 141 1.60 -9.49 -10.54
C HIS A 141 1.78 -10.05 -9.12
N PRO A 142 1.22 -9.47 -8.02
CA PRO A 142 1.43 -10.04 -6.70
C PRO A 142 0.97 -11.51 -6.66
N PRO A 143 1.58 -12.33 -5.80
CA PRO A 143 1.29 -13.76 -5.73
C PRO A 143 -0.21 -14.05 -5.46
N PRO A 144 -0.65 -15.30 -5.69
CA PRO A 144 -1.97 -15.75 -5.30
C PRO A 144 -2.27 -15.39 -3.85
N ARG A 145 -3.46 -14.85 -3.64
CA ARG A 145 -3.86 -14.25 -2.37
C ARG A 145 -5.34 -14.44 -2.16
N ARG A 146 -5.75 -14.60 -0.90
CA ARG A 146 -7.14 -14.86 -0.54
C ARG A 146 -7.55 -14.04 0.66
N GLU A 147 -8.84 -13.83 0.81
CA GLU A 147 -9.37 -13.35 2.08
C GLU A 147 -9.20 -14.43 3.16
N PRO A 148 -9.03 -14.02 4.42
CA PRO A 148 -9.12 -14.95 5.54
C PRO A 148 -10.50 -15.60 5.58
N ALA A 149 -10.56 -16.90 5.88
CA ALA A 149 -11.82 -17.63 6.03
C ALA A 149 -12.56 -17.23 7.32
N GLY A 150 -11.85 -16.67 8.29
CA GLY A 150 -12.42 -16.21 9.56
C GLY A 150 -11.37 -15.67 10.52
N ALA A 151 -11.82 -15.30 11.73
CA ALA A 151 -10.97 -14.71 12.77
C ALA A 151 -9.82 -15.62 13.25
N ALA A 152 -9.99 -16.94 13.20
CA ALA A 152 -8.96 -17.88 13.63
C ALA A 152 -7.67 -17.78 12.81
N GLU A 153 -7.75 -17.37 11.54
CA GLU A 153 -6.57 -17.19 10.68
C GLU A 153 -5.80 -15.88 10.95
N TRP A 154 -6.26 -15.08 11.93
CA TRP A 154 -5.59 -13.88 12.41
C TRP A 154 -4.90 -14.07 13.76
N ALA A 155 -5.11 -15.22 14.40
CA ALA A 155 -4.43 -15.55 15.63
C ALA A 155 -2.99 -16.03 15.31
N PRO A 156 -1.97 -15.50 16.00
CA PRO A 156 -0.59 -15.95 15.86
C PRO A 156 -0.38 -17.36 16.42
#